data_AF-A0A938LLV5-F1
#
_entry.id   AF-A0A938LLV5-F1
#
_cell.length_a   1.000
_cell.length_b   1.000
_cell.length_c   1.000
_cell.angle_alpha   90.00
_cell.angle_beta   90.00
_cell.angle_gamma   90.00
#
_symmetry.space_group_name_H-M   'P 1'
#
loop_
_entity.id
_entity.type
_entity.pdbx_description
1 polymer ?
#
loop_
_entity_poly.entity_id
_entity_poly.type
_entity_poly.pdbx_seq_one_letter_code
_entity_poly.pdbx_strand_id
1 'polypeptide(L)'
;MNSRRWGIGVALVAFLFGLLAAVPRATVTANEGGVAPGNMPRSDLSLEGIWTPMTPTPAGRPAILSLVVSAQGSEGLVYTCVGKHPECSPTAYRLTPGTERVSDLLGHLVRIGANTFRFSVVCHGIKGGGPTVLDIGETVYMVVLAGIAELADGSTMLMREFTYAAYTPAQDLDGDRLPDEGAKPVVCAALPQLAFKRLPQFPSCVPAPAPQTTKP
;
A
#
# COMPACT_ATOMS: atom_id res chain seq x y z
N MET A 1 -12.91 1.67 -29.61
CA MET A 1 -11.67 1.85 -28.81
C MET A 1 -11.70 3.03 -27.81
N ASN A 2 -12.65 3.98 -27.88
CA ASN A 2 -12.66 5.15 -26.97
C ASN A 2 -13.38 4.96 -25.62
N SER A 3 -14.31 4.01 -25.48
CA SER A 3 -15.09 3.85 -24.23
C SER A 3 -14.27 3.31 -23.06
N ARG A 4 -13.28 2.45 -23.33
CA ARG A 4 -12.47 1.77 -22.30
C ARG A 4 -11.46 2.71 -21.62
N ARG A 5 -10.88 3.65 -22.38
CA ARG A 5 -10.00 4.71 -21.84
C ARG A 5 -10.77 5.71 -20.98
N TRP A 6 -12.02 5.98 -21.34
CA TRP A 6 -12.88 6.91 -20.60
C TRP A 6 -13.30 6.35 -19.24
N GLY A 7 -13.65 5.06 -19.17
CA GLY A 7 -14.03 4.41 -17.90
C GLY A 7 -12.89 4.39 -16.86
N ILE A 8 -11.66 4.12 -17.29
CA ILE A 8 -10.49 4.10 -16.39
C ILE A 8 -10.13 5.52 -15.92
N GLY A 9 -10.23 6.51 -16.81
CA GLY A 9 -10.01 7.92 -16.44
C GLY A 9 -11.00 8.42 -15.38
N VAL A 10 -12.29 8.05 -15.48
CA VAL A 10 -13.32 8.44 -14.49
C VAL A 10 -13.09 7.76 -13.14
N ALA A 11 -12.71 6.48 -13.11
CA ALA A 11 -12.44 5.77 -11.87
C ALA A 11 -11.17 6.29 -11.16
N LEU A 12 -10.14 6.65 -11.93
CA LEU A 12 -8.91 7.23 -11.39
C LEU A 12 -9.17 8.64 -10.81
N VAL A 13 -9.99 9.44 -11.49
CA VAL A 13 -10.44 10.76 -10.99
C VAL A 13 -11.24 10.57 -9.70
N ALA A 14 -12.16 9.61 -9.61
CA ALA A 14 -12.89 9.34 -8.38
C ALA A 14 -12.00 8.88 -7.21
N PHE A 15 -10.96 8.08 -7.48
CA PHE A 15 -9.96 7.67 -6.49
C PHE A 15 -9.08 8.84 -6.04
N LEU A 16 -8.63 9.67 -6.98
CA LEU A 16 -7.89 10.90 -6.72
C LEU A 16 -8.70 11.89 -5.88
N PHE A 17 -9.99 12.10 -6.22
CA PHE A 17 -10.89 12.96 -5.44
C PHE A 17 -11.21 12.36 -4.06
N GLY A 18 -11.34 11.04 -3.93
CA GLY A 18 -11.51 10.38 -2.63
C GLY A 18 -10.30 10.54 -1.71
N LEU A 19 -9.09 10.50 -2.26
CA LEU A 19 -7.84 10.74 -1.54
C LEU A 19 -7.61 12.22 -1.20
N LEU A 20 -7.98 13.14 -2.09
CA LEU A 20 -7.79 14.59 -1.89
C LEU A 20 -8.85 15.21 -0.97
N ALA A 21 -10.11 14.76 -1.01
CA ALA A 21 -11.21 15.33 -0.23
C ALA A 21 -11.18 14.95 1.26
N ALA A 22 -10.34 14.00 1.65
CA ALA A 22 -10.35 13.46 3.00
C ALA A 22 -8.95 13.30 3.60
N VAL A 23 -8.05 14.25 3.28
CA VAL A 23 -6.91 14.57 4.16
C VAL A 23 -7.48 15.20 5.43
N PRO A 24 -7.63 14.47 6.55
CA PRO A 24 -8.06 15.10 7.77
C PRO A 24 -6.84 15.88 8.28
N ARG A 25 -6.99 17.16 8.59
CA ARG A 25 -6.11 17.83 9.57
C ARG A 25 -6.38 17.18 10.93
N ALA A 26 -5.94 15.95 11.13
CA ALA A 26 -6.02 15.25 12.41
C ALA A 26 -4.67 15.37 13.11
N THR A 27 -4.58 16.35 14.01
CA THR A 27 -3.64 16.29 15.13
C THR A 27 -4.09 15.17 16.05
N VAL A 28 -3.45 14.01 15.95
CA VAL A 28 -3.64 12.90 16.89
C VAL A 28 -2.59 13.05 18.00
N THR A 29 -3.04 13.36 19.21
CA THR A 29 -2.20 13.39 20.41
C THR A 29 -1.90 11.94 20.83
N ALA A 30 -0.63 11.54 20.76
CA ALA A 30 -0.18 10.23 21.22
C ALA A 30 -0.26 10.14 22.75
N ASN A 31 -0.81 9.03 23.27
CA ASN A 31 -0.73 8.70 24.69
C ASN A 31 0.67 8.15 25.01
N GLU A 32 1.22 8.63 26.12
CA GLU A 32 2.60 8.43 26.57
C GLU A 32 2.86 7.00 27.07
N GLY A 33 3.98 6.41 26.64
CA GLY A 33 4.42 5.10 27.12
C GLY A 33 5.40 4.38 26.22
N GLY A 34 6.39 5.09 25.67
CA GLY A 34 7.45 4.51 24.85
C GLY A 34 8.45 5.60 24.48
N VAL A 35 9.74 5.26 24.46
CA VAL A 35 10.85 6.18 24.11
C VAL A 35 10.41 7.05 22.93
N ALA A 36 10.32 8.37 23.16
CA ALA A 36 9.81 9.29 22.16
C ALA A 36 10.63 9.14 20.86
N PRO A 37 10.03 8.70 19.74
CA PRO A 37 10.75 8.46 18.47
C PRO A 37 11.26 9.76 17.81
N GLY A 38 11.13 10.92 18.48
CA GLY A 38 11.52 12.23 17.98
C GLY A 38 13.01 12.58 18.11
N ASN A 39 13.83 11.77 18.80
CA ASN A 39 15.24 12.11 19.08
C ASN A 39 16.28 11.28 18.32
N MET A 40 15.87 10.40 17.40
CA MET A 40 16.81 9.60 16.61
C MET A 40 17.30 10.40 15.40
N PRO A 41 18.62 10.44 15.10
CA PRO A 41 19.12 11.01 13.86
C PRO A 41 18.41 10.40 12.66
N ARG A 42 18.03 11.22 11.68
CA ARG A 42 17.29 10.76 10.50
C ARG A 42 18.00 9.62 9.74
N SER A 43 19.32 9.60 9.76
CA SER A 43 20.17 8.55 9.18
C SER A 43 19.93 7.17 9.79
N ASP A 44 19.49 7.12 11.05
CA ASP A 44 19.38 5.89 11.82
C ASP A 44 17.95 5.33 11.78
N LEU A 45 17.03 6.05 11.12
CA LEU A 45 15.67 5.60 10.93
C LEU A 45 15.62 4.40 9.95
N SER A 46 15.22 3.26 10.47
CA SER A 46 14.91 2.07 9.68
C SER A 46 13.51 2.16 9.08
N LEU A 47 13.38 1.73 7.83
CA LEU A 47 12.10 1.59 7.14
C LEU A 47 11.37 0.30 7.53
N GLU A 48 12.06 -0.67 8.17
CA GLU A 48 11.49 -1.98 8.53
C GLU A 48 10.29 -1.86 9.44
N GLY A 49 9.23 -2.60 9.14
CA GLY A 49 8.03 -2.65 9.97
C GLY A 49 6.76 -2.70 9.14
N ILE A 50 5.63 -2.52 9.82
CA ILE A 50 4.30 -2.53 9.20
C ILE A 50 3.80 -1.09 9.12
N TRP A 51 3.45 -0.67 7.91
CA TRP A 51 2.99 0.67 7.59
C TRP A 51 1.54 0.63 7.10
N THR A 52 0.71 1.48 7.67
CA THR A 52 -0.73 1.50 7.40
C THR A 52 -1.19 2.92 7.09
N PRO A 53 -1.68 3.22 5.87
CA PRO A 53 -2.42 4.43 5.63
C PRO A 53 -3.90 4.16 5.94
N MET A 54 -4.57 5.17 6.48
CA MET A 54 -6.03 5.18 6.53
C MET A 54 -6.53 5.85 5.25
N THR A 55 -7.12 5.05 4.36
CA THR A 55 -7.70 5.58 3.13
C THR A 55 -9.18 5.90 3.35
N PRO A 56 -9.63 7.12 3.07
CA PRO A 56 -11.04 7.47 3.13
C PRO A 56 -11.86 6.58 2.17
N THR A 57 -13.06 6.18 2.58
CA THR A 57 -14.01 5.52 1.66
C THR A 57 -15.22 6.43 1.41
N PRO A 58 -15.94 6.24 0.28
CA PRO A 58 -17.19 6.94 0.03
C PRO A 58 -18.26 6.74 1.13
N ALA A 59 -18.17 5.65 1.88
CA ALA A 59 -19.07 5.35 3.00
C ALA A 59 -18.67 6.04 4.32
N GLY A 60 -17.65 6.91 4.32
CA GLY A 60 -17.20 7.68 5.48
C GLY A 60 -16.39 6.89 6.51
N ARG A 61 -16.21 5.57 6.34
CA ARG A 61 -15.34 4.73 7.18
C ARG A 61 -13.98 4.58 6.53
N PRO A 62 -12.85 4.85 7.20
CA PRO A 62 -11.55 4.64 6.58
C PRO A 62 -11.29 3.15 6.36
N ALA A 63 -10.74 2.80 5.22
CA ALA A 63 -10.24 1.47 4.94
C ALA A 63 -8.74 1.41 5.19
N ILE A 64 -8.30 0.32 5.80
CA ILE A 64 -6.90 0.09 6.12
C ILE A 64 -6.23 -0.64 4.96
N LEU A 65 -5.09 -0.10 4.53
CA LEU A 65 -4.10 -0.81 3.73
C LEU A 65 -2.93 -1.17 4.66
N SER A 66 -2.22 -2.25 4.37
CA SER A 66 -0.99 -2.60 5.07
C SER A 66 0.14 -2.77 4.07
N LEU A 67 1.33 -2.35 4.47
CA LEU A 67 2.59 -2.53 3.77
C LEU A 67 3.62 -3.02 4.78
N VAL A 68 4.03 -4.27 4.64
CA VAL A 68 5.11 -4.88 5.43
C VAL A 68 6.41 -4.61 4.67
N VAL A 69 7.38 -4.03 5.35
CA VAL A 69 8.69 -3.69 4.79
C VAL A 69 9.78 -4.42 5.57
N SER A 70 10.67 -5.09 4.85
CA SER A 70 11.76 -5.90 5.43
C SER A 70 13.10 -5.54 4.77
N ALA A 71 14.15 -5.33 5.56
CA ALA A 71 15.47 -5.04 5.01
C ALA A 71 16.05 -6.27 4.30
N GLN A 72 16.74 -6.03 3.19
CA GLN A 72 17.53 -7.03 2.47
C GLN A 72 18.99 -6.88 2.89
N GLY A 73 19.34 -7.49 4.01
CA GLY A 73 20.67 -7.39 4.63
C GLY A 73 20.76 -6.36 5.76
N SER A 74 21.92 -6.29 6.41
CA SER A 74 22.14 -5.49 7.61
C SER A 74 22.41 -4.00 7.37
N GLU A 75 22.67 -3.61 6.12
CA GLU A 75 23.03 -2.22 5.78
C GLU A 75 21.82 -1.29 5.62
N GLY A 76 20.60 -1.85 5.53
CA GLY A 76 19.38 -1.06 5.39
C GLY A 76 19.37 -0.17 4.15
N LEU A 77 20.03 -0.60 3.07
CA LEU A 77 20.06 0.09 1.77
C LEU A 77 18.92 -0.34 0.85
N VAL A 78 18.54 -1.62 0.89
CA VAL A 78 17.48 -2.20 0.07
C VAL A 78 16.46 -2.86 0.99
N TYR A 79 15.19 -2.66 0.68
CA TYR A 79 14.08 -3.27 1.38
C TYR A 79 13.15 -3.91 0.37
N THR A 80 12.53 -5.03 0.73
CA THR A 80 11.37 -5.55 0.03
C THR A 80 10.11 -5.10 0.74
N CYS A 81 9.00 -5.02 0.00
CA CYS A 81 7.71 -4.74 0.59
C CYS A 81 6.62 -5.63 0.01
N VAL A 82 5.73 -6.07 0.89
CA VAL A 82 4.50 -6.79 0.56
C VAL A 82 3.34 -6.01 1.16
N GLY A 83 2.35 -5.68 0.36
CA GLY A 83 1.18 -4.94 0.80
C GLY A 83 -0.14 -5.60 0.42
N LYS A 84 -1.17 -5.29 1.19
CA LYS A 84 -2.55 -5.71 0.91
C LYS A 84 -3.36 -4.50 0.47
N HIS A 85 -4.22 -4.66 -0.53
CA HIS A 85 -5.18 -3.61 -0.88
C HIS A 85 -6.17 -3.33 0.27
N PRO A 86 -6.88 -2.19 0.23
CA PRO A 86 -7.83 -1.84 1.28
C PRO A 86 -8.83 -2.95 1.55
N GLU A 87 -9.00 -3.31 2.82
CA GLU A 87 -9.80 -4.47 3.26
C GLU A 87 -11.24 -4.48 2.71
N CYS A 88 -11.80 -3.29 2.46
CA CYS A 88 -13.18 -3.14 2.01
C CYS A 88 -13.36 -3.41 0.50
N SER A 89 -12.29 -3.70 -0.24
CA SER A 89 -12.37 -3.82 -1.68
C SER A 89 -11.47 -4.92 -2.26
N PRO A 90 -12.04 -6.05 -2.70
CA PRO A 90 -11.29 -7.08 -3.42
C PRO A 90 -10.80 -6.61 -4.80
N THR A 91 -11.37 -5.55 -5.36
CA THR A 91 -11.10 -5.08 -6.74
C THR A 91 -10.41 -3.71 -6.79
N ALA A 92 -9.74 -3.28 -5.71
CA ALA A 92 -9.19 -1.92 -5.57
C ALA A 92 -10.17 -0.81 -6.06
N TYR A 93 -11.35 -0.74 -5.46
CA TYR A 93 -12.46 0.16 -5.77
C TYR A 93 -13.02 0.04 -7.19
N ARG A 94 -12.82 -1.11 -7.85
CA ARG A 94 -13.23 -1.36 -9.25
C ARG A 94 -12.62 -0.34 -10.21
N LEU A 95 -11.38 0.08 -9.92
CA LEU A 95 -10.61 1.01 -10.75
C LEU A 95 -10.51 0.54 -12.21
N THR A 96 -10.55 -0.79 -12.44
CA THR A 96 -10.52 -1.36 -13.78
C THR A 96 -11.72 -2.28 -14.03
N PRO A 97 -12.47 -2.08 -15.13
CA PRO A 97 -13.57 -2.96 -15.51
C PRO A 97 -13.10 -4.39 -15.79
N GLY A 98 -13.85 -5.37 -15.30
CA GLY A 98 -13.60 -6.80 -15.54
C GLY A 98 -12.64 -7.47 -14.55
N THR A 99 -12.10 -6.70 -13.60
CA THR A 99 -11.28 -7.24 -12.51
C THR A 99 -12.17 -7.73 -11.38
N GLU A 100 -11.95 -8.98 -10.98
CA GLU A 100 -12.69 -9.65 -9.90
C GLU A 100 -11.90 -9.66 -8.60
N ARG A 101 -10.56 -9.61 -8.70
CA ARG A 101 -9.66 -9.46 -7.55
C ARG A 101 -8.38 -8.73 -7.92
N VAL A 102 -7.67 -8.23 -6.92
CA VAL A 102 -6.30 -7.71 -7.09
C VAL A 102 -5.30 -8.58 -6.37
N SER A 103 -4.11 -8.73 -6.94
CA SER A 103 -2.99 -9.39 -6.26
C SER A 103 -2.52 -8.56 -5.07
N ASP A 104 -1.66 -9.16 -4.25
CA ASP A 104 -0.87 -8.38 -3.30
C ASP A 104 0.02 -7.38 -4.05
N LEU A 105 0.38 -6.32 -3.34
CA LEU A 105 1.37 -5.33 -3.74
C LEU A 105 2.75 -5.92 -3.45
N LEU A 106 3.60 -6.05 -4.45
CA LEU A 106 4.95 -6.60 -4.29
C LEU A 106 5.96 -5.59 -4.80
N GLY A 107 7.03 -5.33 -4.06
CA GLY A 107 7.98 -4.32 -4.51
C GLY A 107 9.24 -4.23 -3.67
N HIS A 108 9.99 -3.17 -3.96
CA HIS A 108 11.21 -2.83 -3.25
C HIS A 108 11.33 -1.33 -3.01
N LEU A 109 12.13 -0.99 -2.01
CA LEU A 109 12.55 0.37 -1.70
C LEU A 109 14.08 0.41 -1.62
N VAL A 110 14.69 1.40 -2.26
CA VAL A 110 16.14 1.62 -2.24
C VAL A 110 16.42 2.96 -1.60
N ARG A 111 17.26 2.97 -0.57
CA ARG A 111 17.69 4.18 0.14
C ARG A 111 18.49 5.07 -0.81
N ILE A 112 18.10 6.32 -0.91
CA ILE A 112 18.75 7.34 -1.76
C ILE A 112 19.21 8.57 -0.95
N GLY A 113 18.97 8.57 0.35
CA GLY A 113 19.38 9.62 1.28
C GLY A 113 19.20 9.19 2.73
N ALA A 114 19.40 10.14 3.66
CA ALA A 114 19.35 9.85 5.09
C ALA A 114 17.99 9.25 5.53
N ASN A 115 16.89 9.77 5.00
CA ASN A 115 15.52 9.34 5.33
C ASN A 115 14.63 9.17 4.09
N THR A 116 15.23 9.07 2.90
CA THR A 116 14.52 9.02 1.62
C THR A 116 14.85 7.74 0.86
N PHE A 117 13.82 7.20 0.22
CA PHE A 117 13.86 5.92 -0.49
C PHE A 117 13.12 6.05 -1.82
N ARG A 118 13.68 5.50 -2.89
CA ARG A 118 12.93 5.28 -4.14
C ARG A 118 12.19 3.96 -4.03
N PHE A 119 10.89 3.95 -4.31
CA PHE A 119 10.10 2.72 -4.31
C PHE A 119 9.55 2.37 -5.68
N SER A 120 9.37 1.08 -5.91
CA SER A 120 8.62 0.53 -7.02
C SER A 120 7.85 -0.69 -6.53
N VAL A 121 6.54 -0.71 -6.81
CA VAL A 121 5.61 -1.74 -6.37
C VAL A 121 4.74 -2.14 -7.55
N VAL A 122 4.51 -3.44 -7.74
CA VAL A 122 3.63 -3.99 -8.76
C VAL A 122 2.42 -4.67 -8.11
N CYS A 123 1.27 -4.55 -8.74
CA CYS A 123 0.12 -5.42 -8.49
C CYS A 123 -0.67 -5.70 -9.77
N HIS A 124 -1.55 -6.69 -9.71
CA HIS A 124 -2.27 -7.22 -10.86
C HIS A 124 -3.76 -7.17 -10.61
N GLY A 125 -4.51 -6.76 -11.63
CA GLY A 125 -5.93 -7.05 -11.69
C GLY A 125 -6.14 -8.43 -12.29
N ILE A 126 -6.86 -9.28 -11.59
CA ILE A 126 -7.08 -10.68 -11.97
C ILE A 126 -8.58 -10.93 -12.19
N LYS A 127 -8.90 -11.75 -13.19
CA LYS A 127 -10.23 -12.27 -13.49
C LYS A 127 -10.22 -13.79 -13.49
N GLY A 128 -11.23 -14.43 -12.89
CA GLY A 128 -11.25 -15.89 -12.73
C GLY A 128 -10.10 -16.39 -11.85
N GLY A 129 -10.06 -17.68 -11.53
CA GLY A 129 -9.10 -18.29 -10.59
C GLY A 129 -9.60 -18.30 -9.13
N GLY A 130 -8.70 -18.48 -8.17
CA GLY A 130 -8.97 -18.43 -6.73
C GLY A 130 -8.86 -19.79 -6.05
N PRO A 131 -8.98 -19.84 -4.71
CA PRO A 131 -8.74 -21.04 -3.93
C PRO A 131 -9.71 -22.19 -4.28
N THR A 132 -10.89 -21.88 -4.79
CA THR A 132 -11.90 -22.89 -5.17
C THR A 132 -11.57 -23.64 -6.45
N VAL A 133 -10.82 -23.02 -7.37
CA VAL A 133 -10.41 -23.63 -8.65
C VAL A 133 -8.90 -23.91 -8.71
N LEU A 134 -8.15 -23.53 -7.66
CA LEU A 134 -6.70 -23.68 -7.55
C LEU A 134 -5.94 -23.11 -8.76
N ASP A 135 -6.40 -21.96 -9.26
CA ASP A 135 -5.83 -21.27 -10.41
C ASP A 135 -5.54 -19.81 -10.04
N ILE A 136 -4.47 -19.26 -10.59
CA ILE A 136 -4.05 -17.87 -10.44
C ILE A 136 -4.96 -16.90 -11.22
N GLY A 137 -5.68 -17.38 -12.23
CA GLY A 137 -6.57 -16.58 -13.07
C GLY A 137 -5.84 -15.79 -14.16
N GLU A 138 -6.64 -15.06 -14.95
CA GLU A 138 -6.16 -14.23 -16.05
C GLU A 138 -5.78 -12.83 -15.55
N THR A 139 -4.57 -12.37 -15.89
CA THR A 139 -4.18 -10.97 -15.70
C THR A 139 -4.97 -10.10 -16.66
N VAL A 140 -5.71 -9.13 -16.13
CA VAL A 140 -6.47 -8.13 -16.90
C VAL A 140 -5.68 -6.83 -17.08
N TYR A 141 -4.87 -6.50 -16.08
CA TYR A 141 -3.96 -5.37 -16.09
C TYR A 141 -2.80 -5.60 -15.11
N MET A 142 -1.68 -4.94 -15.37
CA MET A 142 -0.58 -4.79 -14.44
C MET A 142 -0.52 -3.32 -14.02
N VAL A 143 -0.27 -3.05 -12.75
CA VAL A 143 -0.09 -1.69 -12.23
C VAL A 143 1.26 -1.61 -11.57
N VAL A 144 2.03 -0.60 -11.97
CA VAL A 144 3.26 -0.18 -11.30
C VAL A 144 3.00 1.12 -10.56
N LEU A 145 3.38 1.12 -9.30
CA LEU A 145 3.32 2.21 -8.35
C LEU A 145 4.76 2.62 -8.02
N ALA A 146 5.17 3.82 -8.40
CA ALA A 146 6.55 4.27 -8.22
C ALA A 146 6.62 5.71 -7.68
N GLY A 147 7.67 6.02 -6.93
CA GLY A 147 7.87 7.35 -6.36
C GLY A 147 8.94 7.39 -5.28
N ILE A 148 8.81 8.36 -4.37
CA ILE A 148 9.71 8.58 -3.23
C ILE A 148 8.97 8.32 -1.92
N ALA A 149 9.53 7.49 -1.05
CA ALA A 149 9.13 7.37 0.34
C ALA A 149 10.09 8.18 1.22
N GLU A 150 9.55 8.99 2.12
CA GLU A 150 10.31 9.80 3.07
C GLU A 150 9.86 9.48 4.49
N LEU A 151 10.79 9.10 5.37
CA LEU A 151 10.53 9.02 6.80
C LEU A 151 10.56 10.42 7.40
N ALA A 152 9.38 10.95 7.72
CA ALA A 152 9.26 12.24 8.39
C ALA A 152 9.72 12.14 9.85
N ASP A 153 9.42 11.00 10.48
CA ASP A 153 9.83 10.61 11.83
C ASP A 153 9.80 9.08 11.96
N GLY A 154 10.12 8.54 13.14
CA GLY A 154 10.12 7.09 13.39
C GLY A 154 8.76 6.40 13.28
N SER A 155 7.66 7.13 13.17
CA SER A 155 6.27 6.64 13.12
C SER A 155 5.50 7.04 11.85
N THR A 156 6.06 7.93 11.03
CA THR A 156 5.39 8.52 9.87
C THR A 156 6.23 8.41 8.61
N MET A 157 5.67 7.78 7.58
CA MET A 157 6.23 7.71 6.24
C MET A 157 5.33 8.48 5.27
N LEU A 158 5.92 9.30 4.41
CA LEU A 158 5.23 10.05 3.36
C LEU A 158 5.63 9.48 2.00
N MET A 159 4.65 9.06 1.20
CA MET A 159 4.86 8.70 -0.20
C MET A 159 4.56 9.92 -1.07
N ARG A 160 5.59 10.42 -1.76
CA ARG A 160 5.59 11.62 -2.60
C ARG A 160 6.00 11.26 -4.03
N GLU A 161 5.74 12.18 -4.96
CA GLU A 161 6.04 11.98 -6.40
C GLU A 161 5.47 10.65 -6.91
N PHE A 162 4.31 10.30 -6.36
CA PHE A 162 3.70 9.00 -6.48
C PHE A 162 3.02 8.88 -7.83
N THR A 163 3.37 7.87 -8.62
CA THR A 163 2.76 7.63 -9.93
C THR A 163 2.02 6.30 -9.97
N TYR A 164 0.89 6.29 -10.69
CA TYR A 164 0.14 5.12 -11.07
C TYR A 164 0.32 4.89 -12.56
N ALA A 165 0.93 3.76 -12.91
CA ALA A 165 1.17 3.36 -14.29
C ALA A 165 0.49 2.00 -14.54
N ALA A 166 -0.55 1.98 -15.38
CA ALA A 166 -1.23 0.74 -15.76
C ALA A 166 -0.78 0.27 -17.14
N TYR A 167 -0.63 -1.04 -17.27
CA TYR A 167 -0.19 -1.77 -18.45
C TYR A 167 -1.18 -2.89 -18.76
N THR A 168 -1.24 -3.28 -20.03
CA THR A 168 -2.09 -4.38 -20.48
C THR A 168 -1.30 -5.69 -20.57
N PRO A 169 -1.95 -6.87 -20.50
CA PRO A 169 -1.29 -8.16 -20.65
C PRO A 169 -0.51 -8.32 -21.97
N ALA A 170 -0.88 -7.59 -23.03
CA ALA A 170 -0.14 -7.60 -24.30
C ALA A 170 1.24 -6.92 -24.22
N GLN A 171 1.63 -6.39 -23.05
CA GLN A 171 2.91 -5.74 -22.78
C GLN A 171 3.80 -6.58 -21.85
N ASP A 172 3.46 -7.85 -21.70
CA ASP A 172 4.16 -8.91 -20.97
C ASP A 172 4.31 -10.07 -21.96
N LEU A 173 5.33 -10.00 -22.83
CA LEU A 173 5.53 -10.94 -23.92
C LEU A 173 6.22 -12.22 -23.46
N ASP A 174 6.99 -12.15 -22.37
CA ASP A 174 7.69 -13.30 -21.79
C ASP A 174 6.87 -14.06 -20.73
N GLY A 175 5.75 -13.49 -20.28
CA GLY A 175 4.80 -14.12 -19.37
C GLY A 175 5.24 -14.07 -17.90
N ASP A 176 6.21 -13.22 -17.56
CA ASP A 176 6.70 -13.05 -16.19
C ASP A 176 5.76 -12.20 -15.31
N ARG A 177 4.72 -11.63 -15.92
CA ARG A 177 3.70 -10.77 -15.29
C ARG A 177 4.21 -9.37 -14.95
N LEU A 178 5.27 -8.93 -15.59
CA LEU A 178 5.77 -7.57 -15.51
C LEU A 178 5.64 -6.91 -16.89
N PRO A 179 5.53 -5.57 -16.93
CA PRO A 179 5.66 -4.88 -18.20
C PRO A 179 7.09 -5.05 -18.75
N ASP A 180 7.19 -5.48 -20.01
CA ASP A 180 8.47 -5.64 -20.71
C ASP A 180 9.25 -4.32 -20.78
N GLU A 181 10.57 -4.43 -20.95
CA GLU A 181 11.44 -3.28 -21.13
C GLU A 181 10.98 -2.38 -22.30
N GLY A 182 10.86 -1.08 -22.04
CA GLY A 182 10.41 -0.09 -23.02
C GLY A 182 8.89 -0.01 -23.21
N ALA A 183 8.10 -0.87 -22.55
CA ALA A 183 6.65 -0.77 -22.54
C ALA A 183 6.20 0.60 -21.98
N LYS A 184 5.29 1.27 -22.70
CA LYS A 184 4.68 2.52 -22.24
C LYS A 184 3.34 2.24 -21.57
N PRO A 185 3.05 2.80 -20.39
CA PRO A 185 1.78 2.56 -19.72
C PRO A 185 0.61 3.08 -20.55
N VAL A 186 -0.49 2.33 -20.57
CA VAL A 186 -1.74 2.76 -21.23
C VAL A 186 -2.46 3.85 -20.43
N VAL A 187 -2.18 3.93 -19.12
CA VAL A 187 -2.60 5.01 -18.22
C VAL A 187 -1.43 5.38 -17.33
N CYS A 188 -1.07 6.65 -17.27
CA CYS A 188 -0.07 7.17 -16.36
C CYS A 188 -0.62 8.42 -15.68
N ALA A 189 -0.58 8.45 -14.35
CA ALA A 189 -1.10 9.57 -13.58
C ALA A 189 -0.30 9.78 -12.30
N ALA A 190 -0.14 11.05 -11.92
CA ALA A 190 0.33 11.39 -10.59
C ALA A 190 -0.79 11.15 -9.57
N LEU A 191 -0.43 10.54 -8.45
CA LEU A 191 -1.27 10.36 -7.28
C LEU A 191 -0.90 11.41 -6.21
N PRO A 192 -1.86 11.83 -5.36
CA PRO A 192 -1.57 12.73 -4.26
C PRO A 192 -0.61 12.05 -3.28
N GLN A 193 0.05 12.90 -2.48
CA GLN A 193 0.86 12.42 -1.37
C GLN A 193 0.01 11.57 -0.42
N LEU A 194 0.55 10.43 0.01
CA LEU A 194 -0.08 9.57 1.01
C LEU A 194 0.79 9.49 2.26
N ALA A 195 0.14 9.58 3.42
CA ALA A 195 0.80 9.40 4.71
C ALA A 195 0.49 8.01 5.25
N PHE A 196 1.55 7.31 5.67
CA PHE A 196 1.49 6.01 6.31
C PHE A 196 1.90 6.15 7.77
N LYS A 197 1.20 5.43 8.64
CA LYS A 197 1.54 5.32 10.06
C LYS A 197 2.13 3.95 10.33
N ARG A 198 3.21 3.93 11.10
CA ARG A 198 3.81 2.69 11.57
C ARG A 198 2.87 2.05 12.59
N LEU A 199 2.55 0.77 12.39
CA LEU A 199 1.82 -0.02 13.38
C LEU A 199 2.73 -0.24 14.60
N PRO A 200 2.35 0.22 15.80
CA PRO A 200 3.13 -0.05 16.99
C PRO A 200 2.96 -1.50 17.42
N GLN A 201 3.90 -1.98 18.24
CA GLN A 201 3.68 -3.20 19.00
C GLN A 201 2.72 -2.89 20.15
N PHE A 202 1.59 -3.59 20.20
CA PHE A 202 0.64 -3.45 21.31
C PHE A 202 1.10 -4.31 22.49
N PRO A 203 1.04 -3.79 23.74
CA PRO A 203 1.33 -4.60 24.91
C PRO A 203 0.28 -5.69 25.10
N SER A 204 0.70 -6.82 25.69
CA SER A 204 -0.24 -7.87 26.11
C SER A 204 -1.09 -7.39 27.30
N CYS A 205 -2.32 -7.91 27.44
CA CYS A 205 -3.16 -7.68 28.62
C CYS A 205 -3.02 -8.84 29.64
N VAL A 206 -3.25 -8.55 30.92
CA VAL A 206 -3.36 -9.57 31.97
C VAL A 206 -4.86 -9.91 32.13
N PRO A 207 -5.27 -11.19 31.95
CA PRO A 207 -6.66 -11.59 32.17
C PRO A 207 -7.10 -11.37 33.62
N ALA A 208 -8.36 -10.96 33.82
CA ALA A 208 -8.92 -10.93 35.17
C ALA A 208 -8.96 -12.35 35.78
N PRO A 209 -8.75 -12.50 37.10
CA PRO A 209 -8.89 -13.79 37.77
C PRO A 209 -10.28 -14.38 37.51
N ALA A 210 -10.36 -15.68 37.26
CA ALA A 210 -11.64 -16.36 37.13
C ALA A 210 -12.45 -16.22 38.44
N PRO A 211 -13.78 -16.03 38.39
CA PRO A 211 -14.61 -16.00 39.59
C PRO A 211 -14.41 -17.31 40.35
N GLN A 212 -14.05 -17.23 41.63
CA GLN A 212 -14.00 -18.41 42.49
C GLN A 212 -15.43 -18.91 42.66
N THR A 213 -15.74 -20.10 42.15
CA THR A 213 -16.97 -20.82 42.47
C THR A 213 -16.93 -21.22 43.93
N THR A 214 -17.51 -20.39 44.80
CA THR A 214 -17.88 -20.80 46.15
C THR A 214 -18.93 -21.91 46.03
N LYS A 215 -18.50 -23.15 46.26
CA LYS A 215 -19.40 -24.29 46.37
C LYS A 215 -20.21 -24.13 47.68
N PRO A 216 -21.55 -24.27 47.64
CA PRO A 216 -22.38 -24.24 48.84
C PRO A 216 -22.10 -25.42 49.77
#